data_AF-A0A4P6M1H2-F1
#
_entry.id   AF-A0A4P6M1H2-F1
#
_cell.length_a   1.000
_cell.length_b   1.000
_cell.length_c   1.000
_cell.angle_alpha   90.00
_cell.angle_beta   90.00
_cell.angle_gamma   90.00
#
_symmetry.space_group_name_H-M   'P 1'
#
loop_
_entity.id
_entity.type
_entity.pdbx_description
1 polymer ?
#
loop_
_entity_poly.entity_id
_entity_poly.type
_entity_poly.pdbx_seq_one_letter_code
_entity_poly.pdbx_strand_id
1 'polypeptide(L)' 'MAFRNVTVIDGRKVELKDMDEKDRERLVAELCRRMAGKLGYTEVKTAK' A
#
# COMPACT_ATOMS: atom_id res chain seq x y z
N MET A 1 -18.66 -15.82 3.49
CA MET A 1 -17.67 -15.66 2.38
C MET A 1 -16.49 -14.89 2.95
N ALA A 2 -15.29 -15.47 2.98
CA ALA A 2 -14.11 -14.82 3.56
C ALA A 2 -13.23 -14.26 2.44
N PHE A 3 -13.08 -12.94 2.38
CA PHE A 3 -12.19 -12.28 1.45
C PHE A 3 -10.77 -12.29 2.01
N ARG A 4 -9.79 -12.77 1.23
CA ARG A 4 -8.36 -12.69 1.58
C ARG A 4 -7.71 -11.61 0.74
N ASN A 5 -7.02 -10.69 1.42
CA ASN A 5 -6.23 -9.67 0.75
C ASN A 5 -4.84 -10.25 0.43
N VAL A 6 -4.60 -10.49 -0.85
CA VAL A 6 -3.34 -11.05 -1.37
C VAL A 6 -2.69 -9.99 -2.26
N THR A 7 -1.39 -9.76 -2.08
CA THR A 7 -0.59 -8.87 -2.93
C THR A 7 0.53 -9.67 -3.60
N VAL A 8 1.15 -9.11 -4.64
CA VAL A 8 2.31 -9.69 -5.30
C VAL A 8 3.53 -8.82 -5.02
N ILE A 9 4.52 -9.38 -4.33
CA ILE A 9 5.80 -8.73 -4.01
C ILE A 9 6.90 -9.63 -4.57
N ASP A 10 7.82 -9.07 -5.37
CA ASP A 10 8.91 -9.80 -6.04
C ASP A 10 8.44 -11.06 -6.79
N GLY A 11 7.26 -10.98 -7.42
CA GLY A 11 6.65 -12.09 -8.17
C GLY A 11 6.03 -13.20 -7.29
N ARG A 12 6.09 -13.07 -5.96
CA ARG A 12 5.48 -14.01 -5.01
C ARG A 12 4.13 -13.47 -4.52
N LYS A 13 3.14 -14.35 -4.43
CA LYS A 13 1.86 -14.03 -3.78
C LYS A 13 2.05 -14.07 -2.27
N VAL A 14 1.70 -12.99 -1.60
CA VAL A 14 1.83 -12.84 -0.15
C VAL A 14 0.47 -12.42 0.42
N GLU A 15 -0.03 -13.13 1.43
CA GLU A 15 -1.20 -12.65 2.18
C GLU A 15 -0.76 -11.48 3.08
N LEU A 16 -1.56 -10.42 3.15
CA LEU A 16 -1.22 -9.23 3.96
C LEU A 16 -0.90 -9.56 5.42
N LYS A 17 -1.52 -10.61 5.97
CA LYS A 17 -1.35 -11.04 7.37
C LYS A 17 0.04 -11.66 7.63
N ASP A 18 0.66 -12.19 6.57
CA ASP A 18 1.95 -12.88 6.62
C ASP A 18 3.10 -11.94 6.19
N MET A 19 2.81 -10.67 5.94
CA MET A 19 3.82 -9.65 5.63
C MET A 19 4.48 -9.14 6.91
N ASP A 20 5.80 -9.02 6.87
CA ASP A 20 6.55 -8.30 7.90
C ASP A 20 6.10 -6.84 7.96
N GLU A 21 6.21 -6.24 9.16
CA GLU A 21 5.75 -4.89 9.44
C GLU A 21 6.32 -3.85 8.47
N LYS A 22 7.62 -3.97 8.15
CA LYS A 22 8.32 -3.08 7.21
C LYS A 22 7.74 -3.13 5.80
N ASP A 23 7.39 -4.31 5.30
CA ASP A 23 6.82 -4.46 3.97
C ASP A 23 5.37 -4.00 3.94
N ARG A 24 4.64 -4.19 5.05
CA ARG A 24 3.29 -3.67 5.22
C ARG A 24 3.26 -2.15 5.18
N GLU A 25 4.17 -1.48 5.89
CA GLU A 25 4.32 -0.02 5.84
C GLU A 25 4.65 0.47 4.44
N ARG A 26 5.57 -0.20 3.74
CA ARG A 26 5.93 0.14 2.35
C ARG A 26 4.72 0.01 1.42
N LEU A 27 3.94 -1.07 1.55
CA LEU A 27 2.74 -1.29 0.76
C LEU A 27 1.68 -0.24 1.05
N VAL A 28 1.43 0.08 2.32
CA VAL A 28 0.48 1.14 2.72
C VAL A 28 0.91 2.49 2.12
N ALA A 29 2.18 2.85 2.23
CA ALA A 29 2.69 4.10 1.65
C ALA A 29 2.48 4.15 0.12
N GLU A 30 2.69 3.04 -0.59
CA GLU A 30 2.46 2.97 -2.02
C GLU A 30 0.98 3.06 -2.40
N LEU A 31 0.12 2.36 -1.66
CA LEU A 31 -1.34 2.45 -1.83
C LEU A 31 -1.84 3.86 -1.58
N CYS A 32 -1.39 4.52 -0.50
CA CYS A 32 -1.74 5.90 -0.20
C CYS A 32 -1.34 6.85 -1.35
N ARG A 33 -0.11 6.73 -1.89
CA ARG A 33 0.33 7.53 -3.05
C ARG A 33 -0.54 7.30 -4.29
N ARG A 34 -0.81 6.04 -4.64
CA ARG A 34 -1.64 5.69 -5.80
C ARG A 34 -3.09 6.15 -5.62
N MET A 35 -3.62 6.04 -4.40
CA MET A 35 -4.98 6.43 -4.06
C MET A 35 -5.14 7.95 -4.04
N ALA A 36 -4.14 8.69 -3.55
CA ALA A 36 -4.12 10.16 -3.61
C ALA A 36 -4.30 10.66 -5.04
N GLY A 37 -3.57 10.08 -6.00
CA GLY A 37 -3.73 10.39 -7.43
C GLY A 37 -5.13 10.07 -7.99
N LYS A 38 -5.77 8.99 -7.53
CA LYS A 38 -7.14 8.61 -7.97
C LYS A 38 -8.24 9.47 -7.34
N LEU A 39 -8.04 9.94 -6.12
CA LEU A 39 -8.99 10.76 -5.38
C LEU A 39 -8.82 12.26 -5.67
N GLY A 40 -7.85 12.64 -6.52
CA GLY A 40 -7.57 14.04 -6.86
C GLY A 40 -6.84 14.81 -5.77
N TYR A 41 -6.29 14.13 -4.75
CA TYR A 41 -5.44 14.75 -3.75
C TYR A 41 -4.07 15.02 -4.37
N THR A 42 -3.66 16.30 -4.35
CA THR A 42 -2.29 16.70 -4.68
C THR A 42 -1.50 16.80 -3.38
N GLU A 43 -0.37 16.10 -3.29
CA GLU A 43 0.54 16.21 -2.15
C GLU A 43 1.19 17.60 -2.18
N VAL A 44 0.65 18.53 -1.39
CA VAL A 44 1.20 19.87 -1.24
C VAL A 44 2.22 19.84 -0.12
N LYS A 45 3.48 20.12 -0.45
CA LYS A 45 4.55 20.24 0.53
C LYS A 45 4.31 21.49 1.39
N THR A 46 3.62 21.35 2.51
CA THR A 46 3.57 22.39 3.54
C THR A 46 4.97 22.52 4.13
N ALA A 47 5.46 23.76 4.26
CA ALA A 47 6.88 24.13 4.34
C ALA A 47 7.75 23.38 5.38
N LYS A 48 9.07 23.43 5.13
CA LYS A 48 10.19 22.79 5.85
C LYS A 48 10.17 22.94 7.37
#